data_AF-A0AAW2XZM9-F1
#
_entry.id   AF-A0AAW2XZM9-F1
#
_cell.length_a   1.000
_cell.length_b   1.000
_cell.length_c   1.000
_cell.angle_alpha   90.00
_cell.angle_beta   90.00
_cell.angle_gamma   90.00
#
_symmetry.space_group_name_H-M   'P 1'
#
loop_
_entity.id
_entity.type
_entity.pdbx_description
1 polymer ?
#
loop_
_entity_poly.entity_id
_entity_poly.type
_entity_poly.pdbx_seq_one_letter_code
_entity_poly.pdbx_strand_id
1 'polypeptide(L)'
;MRRRQAAVLTLGEIMEKGQGKSQISCLCLLALLSSFIWICLLYFHFVVLGGTSVTDTSPELNLVPIEATSMNSLPLDSNPSPISHSVTVHRPEVDVGLQRGRVVDNASKDEIPNQVKPRESVAGYALKDKIPDGVKPSNVKSPPLGKKIRDKQNYPFMRALRTVDNKSDPCGGRYIYVHNLPPRFNEDMLKECKSLSMWTNMCKFTTNAGLGPPLENVEGVFSDTGWYATNQFAVDVIFGNRMKQYECLTNDSSLAAAIFVPFYAGFDIARYLWGYNVSTRDAASLALVDWLMKRPEWRIMGGKDHFLVGGRITWDFRRLTDQETDWGNKLLFLPAARNMSMLVVESSPWHGNDFGIPYPTYFHPAKDAEVFAWQNRMRKLERKISFLFRGCTPSRQPQIDPWADH
;
A
#
# COMPACT_ATOMS: atom_id res chain seq x y z
N MET A 1 -11.04 59.81 7.14
CA MET A 1 -12.19 60.43 6.46
C MET A 1 -12.53 59.61 5.22
N ARG A 2 -13.82 59.26 5.08
CA ARG A 2 -14.54 58.71 3.90
C ARG A 2 -14.11 57.38 3.27
N ARG A 3 -14.78 56.34 3.77
CA ARG A 3 -15.36 55.20 3.04
C ARG A 3 -16.02 55.64 1.72
N ARG A 4 -15.86 54.87 0.63
CA ARG A 4 -16.84 54.79 -0.46
C ARG A 4 -17.14 53.32 -0.77
N GLN A 5 -18.43 53.05 -0.89
CA GLN A 5 -19.06 51.75 -1.07
C GLN A 5 -19.06 51.31 -2.54
N ALA A 6 -19.26 50.00 -2.69
CA ALA A 6 -19.59 49.30 -3.92
C ALA A 6 -20.88 49.82 -4.57
N ALA A 7 -20.91 49.84 -5.89
CA ALA A 7 -22.13 49.88 -6.68
C ALA A 7 -22.43 48.46 -7.19
N VAL A 8 -23.56 47.93 -6.76
CA VAL A 8 -24.23 46.78 -7.39
C VAL A 8 -24.93 47.32 -8.63
N LEU A 9 -24.62 46.75 -9.81
CA LEU A 9 -25.46 46.88 -11.00
C LEU A 9 -25.93 45.48 -11.41
N THR A 10 -27.20 45.46 -11.76
CA THR A 10 -28.10 44.32 -11.88
C THR A 10 -27.92 43.54 -13.19
N LEU A 11 -28.26 42.27 -13.08
CA LEU A 11 -28.37 41.25 -14.13
C LEU A 11 -29.41 41.66 -15.19
N GLY A 12 -28.97 42.27 -16.28
CA GLY A 12 -29.77 42.59 -17.45
C GLY A 12 -29.07 43.65 -18.27
N GLU A 13 -28.78 43.34 -19.54
CA GLU A 13 -28.15 44.23 -20.54
C GLU A 13 -26.63 44.39 -20.45
N ILE A 14 -25.89 43.43 -21.02
CA ILE A 14 -25.05 43.61 -22.22
C ILE A 14 -25.01 42.22 -22.88
N MET A 15 -26.12 41.88 -23.54
CA MET A 15 -26.12 40.94 -24.65
C MET A 15 -26.56 41.74 -25.86
N GLU A 16 -25.62 42.15 -26.71
CA GLU A 16 -25.74 41.92 -28.15
C GLU A 16 -24.46 42.30 -28.90
N LYS A 17 -24.17 41.47 -29.92
CA LYS A 17 -23.38 41.77 -31.12
C LYS A 17 -21.86 41.53 -31.07
N GLY A 18 -21.49 40.25 -30.95
CA GLY A 18 -20.27 39.68 -31.53
C GLY A 18 -20.64 38.58 -32.53
N GLN A 19 -20.43 38.84 -33.82
CA GLN A 19 -20.82 38.02 -34.97
C GLN A 19 -20.43 36.53 -34.87
N GLY A 20 -21.43 35.67 -35.11
CA GLY A 20 -21.23 34.24 -35.35
C GLY A 20 -20.51 33.98 -36.67
N LYS A 21 -19.34 33.33 -36.60
CA LYS A 21 -18.73 32.57 -37.70
C LYS A 21 -17.73 31.48 -37.27
N SER A 22 -17.51 31.25 -35.98
CA SER A 22 -16.46 30.32 -35.49
C SER A 22 -16.98 29.13 -34.63
N GLN A 23 -18.24 29.13 -34.18
CA GLN A 23 -18.78 28.04 -33.36
C GLN A 23 -19.06 26.75 -34.16
N ILE A 24 -19.46 26.87 -35.44
CA ILE A 24 -19.74 25.71 -36.32
C ILE A 24 -18.46 24.92 -36.64
N SER A 25 -17.33 25.62 -36.80
CA SER A 25 -16.04 24.98 -37.11
C SER A 25 -15.50 24.14 -35.95
N CYS A 26 -15.69 24.58 -34.71
CA CYS A 26 -15.25 23.84 -33.52
C CYS A 26 -16.10 22.59 -33.26
N LEU A 27 -17.43 22.69 -33.41
CA LEU A 27 -18.33 21.54 -33.29
C LEU A 27 -18.09 20.49 -34.39
N CYS A 28 -17.86 20.93 -35.64
CA CYS A 28 -17.47 20.02 -36.73
C CYS A 28 -16.12 19.34 -36.47
N LEU A 29 -15.12 20.06 -35.94
CA LEU A 29 -13.82 19.48 -35.60
C LEU A 29 -13.95 18.43 -34.50
N LEU A 30 -14.74 18.70 -33.46
CA LEU A 30 -14.99 17.74 -32.37
C LEU A 30 -15.76 16.52 -32.87
N ALA A 31 -16.73 16.69 -33.76
CA ALA A 31 -17.45 15.58 -34.38
C ALA A 31 -16.54 14.72 -35.26
N LEU A 32 -15.62 15.33 -36.03
CA LEU A 32 -14.63 14.62 -36.85
C LEU A 32 -13.58 13.88 -36.02
N LEU A 33 -13.13 14.48 -34.91
CA LEU A 33 -12.21 13.81 -33.98
C LEU A 33 -12.88 12.63 -33.28
N SER A 34 -14.13 12.81 -32.86
CA SER A 34 -14.93 11.73 -32.26
C SER A 34 -15.15 10.58 -33.25
N SER A 35 -15.55 10.89 -34.49
CA SER A 35 -15.75 9.85 -35.50
C SER A 35 -14.45 9.13 -35.86
N PHE A 36 -13.32 9.85 -35.96
CA PHE A 36 -12.01 9.25 -36.19
C PHE A 36 -11.62 8.27 -35.07
N ILE A 37 -11.82 8.66 -33.81
CA ILE A 37 -11.54 7.79 -32.65
C ILE A 37 -12.40 6.53 -32.71
N TRP A 38 -13.70 6.65 -32.99
CA TRP A 38 -14.59 5.49 -33.12
C TRP A 38 -14.21 4.58 -34.29
N ILE A 39 -13.79 5.13 -35.42
CA ILE A 39 -13.29 4.35 -36.56
C ILE A 39 -12.03 3.58 -36.18
N CYS A 40 -11.08 4.20 -35.47
CA CYS A 40 -9.87 3.50 -35.00
C CYS A 40 -10.21 2.37 -34.02
N LEU A 41 -11.16 2.57 -33.11
CA LEU A 41 -11.60 1.54 -32.17
C LEU A 41 -12.29 0.38 -32.88
N LEU A 42 -13.16 0.67 -33.86
CA LEU A 42 -13.83 -0.37 -34.64
C LEU A 42 -12.83 -1.10 -35.55
N TYR A 43 -11.90 -0.40 -36.19
CA TYR A 43 -10.83 -1.02 -36.97
C TYR A 43 -9.99 -1.96 -36.11
N PHE A 44 -9.57 -1.52 -34.92
CA PHE A 44 -8.85 -2.39 -33.99
C PHE A 44 -9.70 -3.61 -33.58
N HIS A 45 -10.97 -3.40 -33.25
CA HIS A 45 -11.83 -4.50 -32.83
C HIS A 45 -12.15 -5.49 -33.96
N PHE A 46 -12.36 -5.05 -35.20
CA PHE A 46 -12.77 -5.94 -36.29
C PHE A 46 -11.61 -6.48 -37.12
N VAL A 47 -10.51 -5.73 -37.24
CA VAL A 47 -9.35 -6.13 -38.06
C VAL A 47 -8.26 -6.76 -37.20
N VAL A 48 -8.00 -6.22 -36.02
CA VAL A 48 -6.95 -6.76 -35.13
C VAL A 48 -7.50 -7.87 -34.25
N LEU A 49 -8.69 -7.69 -33.66
CA LEU A 49 -9.32 -8.72 -32.82
C LEU A 49 -10.29 -9.63 -33.60
N GLY A 50 -10.99 -9.11 -34.61
CA GLY A 50 -11.93 -9.88 -35.44
C GLY A 50 -11.27 -10.71 -36.54
N GLY A 51 -9.97 -10.53 -36.80
CA GLY A 51 -9.19 -11.32 -37.75
C GLY A 51 -8.87 -12.75 -37.28
N THR A 52 -9.20 -13.11 -36.03
CA THR A 52 -9.17 -14.50 -35.56
C THR A 52 -10.55 -15.14 -35.74
N SER A 53 -11.07 -15.17 -36.95
CA SER A 53 -12.07 -16.19 -37.28
C SER A 53 -11.32 -17.52 -37.35
N VAL A 54 -11.56 -18.36 -36.35
CA VAL A 54 -11.21 -19.78 -36.39
C VAL A 54 -11.89 -20.38 -37.62
N THR A 55 -11.14 -20.47 -38.72
CA THR A 55 -11.45 -21.41 -39.79
C THR A 55 -11.09 -22.78 -39.24
N ASP A 56 -12.11 -23.60 -39.00
CA ASP A 56 -11.96 -25.04 -38.89
C ASP A 56 -11.20 -25.54 -40.13
N THR A 57 -9.93 -25.83 -39.94
CA THR A 57 -9.14 -26.61 -40.90
C THR A 57 -8.18 -27.44 -40.08
N SER A 58 -8.67 -28.59 -39.63
CA SER A 58 -7.85 -29.68 -39.11
C SER A 58 -6.76 -30.03 -40.13
N PRO A 59 -5.47 -30.02 -39.76
CA PRO A 59 -4.49 -30.79 -40.49
C PRO A 59 -4.59 -32.24 -40.01
N GLU A 60 -5.08 -33.13 -40.89
CA GLU A 60 -4.80 -34.56 -40.81
C GLU A 60 -3.28 -34.75 -40.77
N LEU A 61 -2.76 -35.17 -39.61
CA LEU A 61 -1.42 -35.71 -39.50
C LEU A 61 -1.45 -37.14 -40.05
N ASN A 62 -1.00 -37.30 -41.29
CA ASN A 62 -0.70 -38.60 -41.87
C ASN A 62 0.36 -39.31 -41.03
N LEU A 63 0.01 -40.50 -40.53
CA LEU A 63 0.89 -41.44 -39.86
C LEU A 63 1.99 -41.92 -40.81
N VAL A 64 3.24 -41.70 -40.44
CA VAL A 64 4.40 -42.39 -41.02
C VAL A 64 4.68 -43.62 -40.13
N PRO A 65 4.83 -44.85 -40.69
CA PRO A 65 5.06 -46.04 -39.89
C PRO A 65 6.53 -46.08 -39.41
N ILE A 66 6.75 -46.24 -38.10
CA ILE A 66 8.07 -46.54 -37.54
C ILE A 66 8.19 -48.06 -37.42
N GLU A 67 9.17 -48.61 -38.15
CA GLU A 67 9.65 -49.99 -38.05
C GLU A 67 10.01 -50.34 -36.60
N ALA A 68 9.46 -51.46 -36.12
CA ALA A 68 9.86 -52.08 -34.88
C ALA A 68 11.20 -52.81 -35.08
N THR A 69 12.24 -52.37 -34.39
CA THR A 69 13.42 -53.21 -34.13
C THR A 69 13.55 -53.46 -32.63
N SER A 70 13.23 -54.69 -32.27
CA SER A 70 13.55 -55.37 -31.02
C SER A 70 15.05 -55.30 -30.72
N MET A 71 15.43 -55.04 -29.46
CA MET A 71 16.46 -55.81 -28.75
C MET A 71 16.39 -55.61 -27.23
N ASN A 72 16.03 -56.71 -26.54
CA ASN A 72 16.59 -57.27 -25.31
C ASN A 72 16.49 -56.51 -23.98
N SER A 73 15.67 -57.08 -23.10
CA SER A 73 15.68 -56.96 -21.65
C SER A 73 16.71 -57.90 -21.00
N LEU A 74 17.14 -57.54 -19.77
CA LEU A 74 17.40 -58.39 -18.56
C LEU A 74 18.41 -57.67 -17.62
N PRO A 75 18.46 -57.96 -16.30
CA PRO A 75 17.36 -58.03 -15.34
C PRO A 75 17.62 -57.22 -14.05
N LEU A 76 16.55 -57.09 -13.26
CA LEU A 76 16.50 -56.57 -11.89
C LEU A 76 17.17 -57.56 -10.91
N ASP A 77 17.93 -57.06 -9.93
CA ASP A 77 18.25 -57.81 -8.72
C ASP A 77 18.19 -56.92 -7.46
N SER A 78 18.14 -57.58 -6.31
CA SER A 78 17.27 -57.33 -5.17
C SER A 78 17.98 -56.82 -3.89
N ASN A 79 17.21 -56.13 -3.02
CA ASN A 79 17.50 -55.57 -1.66
C ASN A 79 18.21 -56.54 -0.65
N PRO A 80 18.65 -56.18 0.62
CA PRO A 80 18.20 -55.07 1.54
C PRO A 80 19.21 -54.41 2.58
N SER A 81 18.78 -53.25 3.16
CA SER A 81 18.85 -52.76 4.59
C SER A 81 20.18 -52.36 5.32
N PRO A 82 20.16 -51.74 6.54
CA PRO A 82 19.51 -50.47 6.99
C PRO A 82 20.42 -49.59 7.91
N ILE A 83 20.12 -48.29 8.12
CA ILE A 83 20.57 -47.56 9.34
C ILE A 83 19.43 -46.70 9.91
N SER A 84 19.13 -46.96 11.18
CA SER A 84 18.13 -46.35 12.04
C SER A 84 18.52 -44.96 12.53
N HIS A 85 17.56 -44.06 12.69
CA HIS A 85 17.45 -43.23 13.89
C HIS A 85 15.98 -42.90 14.17
N SER A 86 15.48 -43.45 15.28
CA SER A 86 14.19 -43.16 15.88
C SER A 86 14.23 -41.83 16.63
N VAL A 87 13.26 -40.94 16.37
CA VAL A 87 12.89 -39.86 17.30
C VAL A 87 11.39 -39.94 17.55
N THR A 88 11.05 -40.33 18.77
CA THR A 88 9.70 -40.41 19.32
C THR A 88 9.18 -39.00 19.59
N VAL A 89 8.03 -38.63 19.03
CA VAL A 89 7.26 -37.45 19.45
C VAL A 89 5.91 -37.91 19.98
N HIS A 90 5.73 -37.76 21.29
CA HIS A 90 4.44 -37.91 21.96
C HIS A 90 3.47 -36.83 21.47
N ARG A 91 2.29 -37.28 21.01
CA ARG A 91 1.12 -36.44 20.71
C ARG A 91 0.07 -36.69 21.80
N PRO A 92 -0.40 -35.69 22.54
CA PRO A 92 -1.61 -35.85 23.34
C PRO A 92 -2.85 -35.71 22.45
N GLU A 93 -3.73 -36.67 22.63
CA GLU A 93 -5.09 -36.78 22.10
C GLU A 93 -5.99 -35.75 22.80
N VAL A 94 -6.70 -34.92 22.03
CA VAL A 94 -7.77 -34.05 22.55
C VAL A 94 -9.07 -34.50 21.90
N ASP A 95 -9.94 -34.99 22.77
CA ASP A 95 -11.28 -35.49 22.54
C ASP A 95 -12.20 -34.36 22.04
N VAL A 96 -12.83 -34.53 20.87
CA VAL A 96 -13.85 -33.61 20.36
C VAL A 96 -15.20 -34.31 20.42
N GLY A 97 -15.88 -34.07 21.55
CA GLY A 97 -17.27 -34.46 21.75
C GLY A 97 -18.21 -33.69 20.81
N LEU A 98 -18.86 -34.44 19.94
CA LEU A 98 -19.98 -34.03 19.10
C LEU A 98 -21.25 -33.85 19.97
N GLN A 99 -21.82 -32.64 20.01
CA GLN A 99 -23.24 -32.48 20.32
C GLN A 99 -23.95 -31.56 19.34
N ARG A 100 -25.05 -32.09 18.82
CA ARG A 100 -25.96 -31.51 17.84
C ARG A 100 -27.20 -30.99 18.58
N GLY A 101 -27.62 -29.78 18.24
CA GLY A 101 -29.04 -29.38 18.26
C GLY A 101 -29.45 -28.36 19.34
N ARG A 102 -29.76 -27.14 18.89
CA ARG A 102 -31.12 -26.60 19.01
C ARG A 102 -31.34 -25.43 18.06
N VAL A 103 -32.28 -25.63 17.15
CA VAL A 103 -32.98 -24.59 16.38
C VAL A 103 -33.86 -23.80 17.36
N VAL A 104 -33.78 -22.47 17.30
CA VAL A 104 -34.83 -21.59 17.81
C VAL A 104 -34.99 -20.47 16.79
N ASP A 105 -36.10 -20.54 16.06
CA ASP A 105 -36.65 -19.45 15.26
C ASP A 105 -37.05 -18.30 16.19
N ASN A 106 -36.76 -17.07 15.78
CA ASN A 106 -37.58 -15.93 16.16
C ASN A 106 -37.48 -14.84 15.09
N ALA A 107 -38.56 -14.74 14.31
CA ALA A 107 -38.87 -13.58 13.50
C ALA A 107 -39.46 -12.48 14.40
N SER A 108 -39.02 -11.24 14.22
CA SER A 108 -39.89 -10.08 14.39
C SER A 108 -39.43 -8.94 13.49
N LYS A 109 -40.45 -8.27 12.97
CA LYS A 109 -40.47 -7.23 11.95
C LYS A 109 -40.21 -5.83 12.51
N ASP A 110 -39.93 -4.95 11.55
CA ASP A 110 -40.18 -3.49 11.48
C ASP A 110 -39.41 -2.55 12.43
N GLU A 111 -38.54 -1.71 11.86
CA GLU A 111 -38.87 -0.29 11.62
C GLU A 111 -37.73 0.45 10.88
N ILE A 112 -38.11 1.13 9.80
CA ILE A 112 -37.28 2.09 9.04
C ILE A 112 -37.36 3.45 9.74
N PRO A 113 -36.26 4.22 9.80
CA PRO A 113 -36.41 5.64 9.50
C PRO A 113 -35.36 6.18 8.52
N ASN A 114 -35.90 6.61 7.38
CA ASN A 114 -35.66 7.84 6.63
C ASN A 114 -34.23 8.36 6.35
N GLN A 115 -34.06 8.56 5.05
CA GLN A 115 -33.13 9.45 4.36
C GLN A 115 -32.85 10.76 5.10
N VAL A 116 -31.56 11.13 5.16
CA VAL A 116 -31.13 12.52 5.32
C VAL A 116 -30.28 12.90 4.12
N LYS A 117 -30.81 13.84 3.32
CA LYS A 117 -30.12 14.56 2.25
C LYS A 117 -29.18 15.65 2.83
N PRO A 118 -28.23 16.16 2.03
CA PRO A 118 -27.04 16.87 2.52
C PRO A 118 -27.34 18.29 2.98
N ARG A 119 -26.63 18.75 4.01
CA ARG A 119 -26.70 20.13 4.50
C ARG A 119 -25.45 20.90 4.11
N GLU A 120 -25.65 21.91 3.27
CA GLU A 120 -24.68 22.96 2.95
C GLU A 120 -24.37 23.88 4.14
N SER A 121 -23.25 24.57 3.98
CA SER A 121 -22.56 25.51 4.87
C SER A 121 -23.40 26.65 5.46
N VAL A 122 -23.15 27.00 6.72
CA VAL A 122 -23.35 28.37 7.23
C VAL A 122 -22.22 28.75 8.19
N ALA A 123 -21.71 29.97 8.00
CA ALA A 123 -20.59 30.59 8.68
C ALA A 123 -20.89 31.13 10.10
N GLY A 124 -19.82 31.16 10.90
CA GLY A 124 -19.42 32.12 11.93
C GLY A 124 -20.45 32.84 12.80
N TYR A 125 -20.38 32.61 14.12
CA TYR A 125 -20.71 33.62 15.13
C TYR A 125 -19.71 33.59 16.29
N ALA A 126 -19.04 34.73 16.50
CA ALA A 126 -18.17 35.02 17.63
C ALA A 126 -19.01 35.48 18.83
N LEU A 127 -18.79 34.88 20.01
CA LEU A 127 -19.43 35.31 21.26
C LEU A 127 -18.53 36.32 21.97
N LYS A 128 -19.03 37.56 22.13
CA LYS A 128 -18.49 38.57 23.04
C LYS A 128 -19.37 38.59 24.27
N ASP A 129 -18.84 38.20 25.43
CA ASP A 129 -19.49 38.47 26.71
C ASP A 129 -18.69 39.47 27.54
N LYS A 130 -19.40 40.53 27.96
CA LYS A 130 -18.94 41.63 28.80
C LYS A 130 -18.92 41.21 30.26
N ILE A 131 -17.85 41.59 30.95
CA ILE A 131 -17.70 41.51 32.42
C ILE A 131 -18.35 42.76 33.04
N PRO A 132 -19.14 42.65 34.14
CA PRO A 132 -19.42 43.77 35.03
C PRO A 132 -18.42 43.82 36.19
N ASP A 133 -17.87 45.01 36.42
CA ASP A 133 -16.96 45.33 37.53
C ASP A 133 -17.68 45.41 38.88
N GLY A 134 -17.01 44.93 39.94
CA GLY A 134 -17.10 45.55 41.27
C GLY A 134 -17.46 44.64 42.45
N VAL A 135 -16.49 43.88 42.98
CA VAL A 135 -16.40 43.55 44.42
C VAL A 135 -14.92 43.49 44.85
N LYS A 136 -14.59 44.17 45.96
CA LYS A 136 -13.23 44.39 46.53
C LYS A 136 -12.55 43.08 46.99
N PRO A 137 -11.20 43.00 46.99
CA PRO A 137 -10.47 41.79 47.37
C PRO A 137 -10.37 41.66 48.90
N SER A 138 -10.89 40.56 49.44
CA SER A 138 -10.61 40.10 50.80
C SER A 138 -9.28 39.33 50.84
N ASN A 139 -8.45 39.73 51.80
CA ASN A 139 -7.11 39.20 52.04
C ASN A 139 -7.20 37.76 52.57
N VAL A 140 -7.08 36.75 51.70
CA VAL A 140 -6.91 35.35 52.10
C VAL A 140 -5.48 34.94 51.78
N LYS A 141 -4.68 34.73 52.83
CA LYS A 141 -3.32 34.21 52.74
C LYS A 141 -3.35 32.85 52.04
N SER A 142 -2.73 32.75 50.87
CA SER A 142 -2.46 31.48 50.20
C SER A 142 -1.48 30.65 51.05
N PRO A 143 -1.70 29.32 51.22
CA PRO A 143 -0.75 28.46 51.90
C PRO A 143 0.55 28.35 51.07
N PRO A 144 1.71 28.08 51.70
CA PRO A 144 2.98 28.03 50.98
C PRO A 144 2.93 26.94 49.92
N LEU A 145 3.39 27.27 48.71
CA LEU A 145 3.58 26.35 47.60
C LEU A 145 4.67 25.34 47.99
N GLY A 146 4.26 24.29 48.71
CA GLY A 146 5.06 23.12 48.96
C GLY A 146 5.51 22.54 47.61
N LYS A 147 6.82 22.34 47.49
CA LYS A 147 7.51 21.63 46.41
C LYS A 147 6.67 20.43 45.93
N LYS A 148 5.86 20.61 44.88
CA LYS A 148 5.47 19.49 44.02
C LYS A 148 6.74 19.06 43.33
N ILE A 149 7.34 17.98 43.84
CA ILE A 149 8.31 17.18 43.09
C ILE A 149 7.67 16.98 41.71
N ARG A 150 8.29 17.55 40.67
CA ARG A 150 7.98 17.18 39.29
C ARG A 150 8.36 15.71 39.19
N ASP A 151 7.43 14.80 39.41
CA ASP A 151 7.56 13.44 38.91
C ASP A 151 7.73 13.60 37.40
N LYS A 152 8.97 13.47 36.93
CA LYS A 152 9.25 13.28 35.50
C LYS A 152 8.54 11.99 35.16
N GLN A 153 7.33 12.11 34.63
CA GLN A 153 6.51 10.99 34.21
C GLN A 153 7.35 10.17 33.24
N ASN A 154 7.83 9.02 33.70
CA ASN A 154 8.81 8.22 32.99
C ASN A 154 8.06 7.38 31.96
N TYR A 155 7.62 8.03 30.89
CA TYR A 155 6.90 7.34 29.83
C TYR A 155 7.85 6.37 29.12
N PRO A 156 7.37 5.18 28.69
CA PRO A 156 8.20 4.20 28.00
C PRO A 156 8.94 4.76 26.77
N PHE A 157 8.30 5.67 26.00
CA PHE A 157 8.91 6.32 24.83
C PHE A 157 10.11 7.23 25.17
N MET A 158 10.24 7.68 26.43
CA MET A 158 11.35 8.54 26.85
C MET A 158 12.69 7.80 26.76
N ARG A 159 12.70 6.47 26.85
CA ARG A 159 13.93 5.69 26.73
C ARG A 159 14.47 5.72 25.30
N ALA A 160 13.60 5.53 24.30
CA ALA A 160 13.93 5.72 22.89
C ALA A 160 14.47 7.13 22.61
N LEU A 161 13.79 8.19 23.11
CA LEU A 161 14.25 9.57 22.92
C LEU A 161 15.64 9.85 23.54
N ARG A 162 15.94 9.27 24.70
CA ARG A 162 17.27 9.43 25.35
C ARG A 162 18.41 8.78 24.57
N THR A 163 18.13 7.81 23.70
CA THR A 163 19.19 7.21 22.88
C THR A 163 19.82 8.23 21.92
N VAL A 164 19.07 9.27 21.52
CA VAL A 164 19.57 10.37 20.66
C VAL A 164 20.69 11.15 21.33
N ASP A 165 20.64 11.32 22.66
CA ASP A 165 21.63 12.10 23.40
C ASP A 165 22.96 11.36 23.57
N ASN A 166 22.96 10.04 23.38
CA ASN A 166 24.16 9.22 23.50
C ASN A 166 24.98 9.23 22.20
N LYS A 167 25.90 10.19 22.08
CA LYS A 167 26.77 10.35 20.90
C LYS A 167 27.72 9.18 20.62
N SER A 168 27.94 8.29 21.59
CA SER A 168 28.75 7.08 21.40
C SER A 168 27.96 5.90 20.83
N ASP A 169 26.62 5.95 20.89
CA ASP A 169 25.77 4.93 20.32
C ASP A 169 25.55 5.26 18.83
N PRO A 170 26.11 4.49 17.88
CA PRO A 170 25.87 4.73 16.46
C PRO A 170 24.38 4.66 16.13
N CYS A 171 23.58 3.86 16.83
CA CYS A 171 22.16 3.65 16.59
C CYS A 171 21.24 4.55 17.43
N GLY A 172 21.80 5.51 18.17
CA GLY A 172 21.02 6.48 18.95
C GLY A 172 19.94 7.17 18.10
N GLY A 173 18.67 7.02 18.49
CA GLY A 173 17.51 7.55 17.75
C GLY A 173 17.14 6.81 16.47
N ARG A 174 17.86 5.74 16.11
CA ARG A 174 17.68 4.99 14.85
C ARG A 174 17.15 3.57 15.07
N TYR A 175 16.96 3.15 16.32
CA TYR A 175 16.51 1.79 16.59
C TYR A 175 15.12 1.50 16.02
N ILE A 176 14.97 0.35 15.36
CA ILE A 176 13.70 -0.18 14.89
C ILE A 176 13.43 -1.51 15.58
N TYR A 177 12.25 -1.65 16.17
CA TYR A 177 11.74 -2.93 16.63
C TYR A 177 10.81 -3.52 15.57
N VAL A 178 10.99 -4.79 15.24
CA VAL A 178 10.15 -5.49 14.25
C VAL A 178 9.19 -6.40 14.98
N HIS A 179 7.89 -6.23 14.75
CA HIS A 179 6.90 -7.15 15.31
C HIS A 179 7.08 -8.56 14.77
N ASN A 180 7.12 -9.54 15.67
CA ASN A 180 7.05 -10.95 15.32
C ASN A 180 5.58 -11.35 15.07
N LEU A 181 5.08 -11.03 13.87
CA LEU A 181 3.70 -11.33 13.48
C LEU A 181 3.47 -12.83 13.26
N PRO A 182 2.26 -13.35 13.51
CA PRO A 182 1.87 -14.67 13.05
C PRO A 182 2.13 -14.86 11.53
N PRO A 183 2.72 -15.99 11.09
CA PRO A 183 3.15 -16.19 9.70
C PRO A 183 2.08 -15.99 8.63
N ARG A 184 0.80 -16.17 8.98
CA ARG A 184 -0.35 -15.89 8.10
C ARG A 184 -0.38 -14.47 7.55
N PHE A 185 0.27 -13.51 8.22
CA PHE A 185 0.35 -12.11 7.81
C PHE A 185 1.49 -11.83 6.83
N ASN A 186 2.38 -12.80 6.60
CA ASN A 186 3.55 -12.63 5.73
C ASN A 186 4.03 -13.94 5.09
N GLU A 187 4.79 -14.76 5.82
CA GLU A 187 5.55 -15.89 5.28
C GLU A 187 4.66 -16.96 4.64
N ASP A 188 3.47 -17.23 5.20
CA ASP A 188 2.55 -18.23 4.63
C ASP A 188 2.01 -17.77 3.27
N MET A 189 1.85 -16.46 3.07
CA MET A 189 1.43 -15.87 1.80
C MET A 189 2.44 -16.17 0.68
N LEU A 190 3.73 -16.26 1.03
CA LEU A 190 4.80 -16.59 0.08
C LEU A 190 4.86 -18.09 -0.24
N LYS A 191 4.50 -18.96 0.71
CA LYS A 191 4.35 -20.40 0.47
C LYS A 191 3.24 -20.68 -0.54
N GLU A 192 2.20 -19.85 -0.52
CA GLU A 192 1.08 -19.88 -1.46
C GLU A 192 1.22 -18.86 -2.59
N CYS A 193 2.45 -18.55 -3.02
CA CYS A 193 2.74 -17.50 -3.99
C CYS A 193 1.94 -17.55 -5.31
N LYS A 194 1.40 -18.71 -5.71
CA LYS A 194 0.55 -18.84 -6.90
C LYS A 194 -0.82 -18.16 -6.72
N SER A 195 -1.34 -18.07 -5.51
CA SER A 195 -2.65 -17.47 -5.23
C SER A 195 -2.59 -15.95 -5.15
N LEU A 196 -1.39 -15.37 -5.01
CA LEU A 196 -1.18 -13.92 -4.81
C LEU A 196 -1.70 -13.03 -5.95
N SER A 197 -1.95 -13.60 -7.13
CA SER A 197 -2.56 -12.90 -8.26
C SER A 197 -3.35 -13.88 -9.12
N MET A 198 -4.53 -13.46 -9.59
CA MET A 198 -5.35 -14.28 -10.48
C MET A 198 -4.75 -14.49 -11.88
N TRP A 199 -3.87 -13.58 -12.33
CA TRP A 199 -3.37 -13.60 -13.70
C TRP A 199 -1.90 -13.97 -13.78
N THR A 200 -1.16 -13.83 -12.68
CA THR A 200 0.29 -13.94 -12.68
C THR A 200 0.73 -14.91 -11.60
N ASN A 201 1.53 -15.91 -11.98
CA ASN A 201 2.20 -16.75 -11.00
C ASN A 201 3.29 -15.93 -10.28
N MET A 202 2.97 -15.41 -9.10
CA MET A 202 3.87 -14.55 -8.34
C MET A 202 5.05 -15.30 -7.70
N CYS A 203 5.10 -16.64 -7.77
CA CYS A 203 6.23 -17.40 -7.25
C CYS A 203 7.56 -16.98 -7.88
N LYS A 204 7.57 -16.71 -9.19
CA LYS A 204 8.78 -16.20 -9.88
C LYS A 204 9.26 -14.89 -9.24
N PHE A 205 8.33 -13.99 -8.94
CA PHE A 205 8.61 -12.63 -8.48
C PHE A 205 8.87 -12.52 -6.98
N THR A 206 8.52 -13.55 -6.20
CA THR A 206 8.81 -13.64 -4.77
C THR A 206 10.16 -14.28 -4.47
N THR A 207 10.84 -14.84 -5.48
CA THR A 207 12.24 -15.30 -5.37
C THR A 207 13.20 -14.14 -5.09
N ASN A 208 14.43 -14.48 -4.67
CA ASN A 208 15.49 -13.51 -4.38
C ASN A 208 15.02 -12.38 -3.46
N ALA A 209 14.36 -12.75 -2.36
CA ALA A 209 13.85 -11.78 -1.39
C ALA A 209 12.87 -10.74 -1.98
N GLY A 210 12.11 -11.12 -3.03
CA GLY A 210 11.16 -10.25 -3.72
C GLY A 210 11.72 -9.50 -4.92
N LEU A 211 13.02 -9.65 -5.23
CA LEU A 211 13.63 -9.04 -6.42
C LEU A 211 13.26 -9.77 -7.71
N GLY A 212 12.90 -11.06 -7.63
CA GLY A 212 12.74 -11.93 -8.79
C GLY A 212 14.07 -12.44 -9.35
N PRO A 213 14.06 -13.26 -10.42
CA PRO A 213 15.28 -13.80 -11.00
C PRO A 213 16.16 -12.70 -11.61
N PRO A 214 17.49 -12.88 -11.63
CA PRO A 214 18.37 -11.95 -12.33
C PRO A 214 18.01 -11.86 -13.81
N LEU A 215 18.14 -10.67 -14.41
CA LEU A 215 17.98 -10.50 -15.84
C LEU A 215 19.27 -10.87 -16.58
N GLU A 216 19.11 -11.58 -17.68
CA GLU A 216 20.22 -11.92 -18.57
C GLU A 216 20.67 -10.68 -19.36
N ASN A 217 21.99 -10.51 -19.50
CA ASN A 217 22.59 -9.42 -20.25
C ASN A 217 23.02 -9.83 -21.67
N VAL A 218 22.23 -10.67 -22.34
CA VAL A 218 22.57 -11.24 -23.66
C VAL A 218 22.83 -10.18 -24.74
N GLU A 219 22.11 -9.06 -24.68
CA GLU A 219 22.24 -7.95 -25.63
C GLU A 219 23.20 -6.85 -25.16
N GLY A 220 23.88 -7.01 -24.02
CA GLY A 220 24.76 -5.98 -23.45
C GLY A 220 24.03 -4.69 -23.03
N VAL A 221 22.70 -4.78 -22.83
CA VAL A 221 21.83 -3.65 -22.48
C VAL A 221 21.98 -3.28 -21.01
N PHE A 222 22.22 -4.25 -20.14
CA PHE A 222 22.33 -4.12 -18.69
C PHE A 222 23.79 -4.05 -18.23
N SER A 223 24.00 -3.70 -16.95
CA SER A 223 25.28 -3.98 -16.28
C SER A 223 25.31 -5.46 -15.87
N ASP A 224 26.52 -5.99 -15.63
CA ASP A 224 26.72 -7.40 -15.29
C ASP A 224 25.99 -7.82 -14.00
N THR A 225 25.75 -6.87 -13.10
CA THR A 225 25.05 -7.07 -11.83
C THR A 225 23.96 -6.03 -11.62
N GLY A 226 23.04 -6.32 -10.69
CA GLY A 226 22.04 -5.37 -10.20
C GLY A 226 20.70 -5.40 -10.95
N TRP A 227 20.53 -6.24 -11.96
CA TRP A 227 19.29 -6.31 -12.76
C TRP A 227 18.48 -7.56 -12.43
N TYR A 228 17.22 -7.37 -12.08
CA TYR A 228 16.30 -8.44 -11.69
C TYR A 228 14.94 -8.22 -12.33
N ALA A 229 14.25 -9.31 -12.66
CA ALA A 229 12.89 -9.29 -13.17
C ALA A 229 11.90 -8.96 -12.05
N THR A 230 12.00 -7.76 -11.49
CA THR A 230 11.24 -7.33 -10.32
C THR A 230 9.81 -6.97 -10.70
N ASN A 231 8.84 -7.50 -9.94
CA ASN A 231 7.44 -7.14 -10.13
C ASN A 231 7.11 -5.84 -9.39
N GLN A 232 6.34 -4.98 -10.04
CA GLN A 232 5.92 -3.67 -9.51
C GLN A 232 5.17 -3.77 -8.16
N PHE A 233 4.53 -4.90 -7.84
CA PHE A 233 3.79 -5.08 -6.59
C PHE A 233 4.57 -5.85 -5.50
N ALA A 234 5.87 -6.10 -5.68
CA ALA A 234 6.66 -6.92 -4.76
C ALA A 234 7.29 -6.14 -3.58
N VAL A 235 7.02 -4.83 -3.45
CA VAL A 235 7.72 -3.99 -2.47
C VAL A 235 7.44 -4.38 -1.02
N ASP A 236 6.32 -5.02 -0.69
CA ASP A 236 6.08 -5.60 0.64
C ASP A 236 7.22 -6.55 1.04
N VAL A 237 7.60 -7.45 0.13
CA VAL A 237 8.62 -8.47 0.35
C VAL A 237 10.01 -7.88 0.29
N ILE A 238 10.27 -7.00 -0.68
CA ILE A 238 11.57 -6.34 -0.82
C ILE A 238 11.87 -5.53 0.44
N PHE A 239 10.93 -4.69 0.88
CA PHE A 239 11.10 -3.87 2.07
C PHE A 239 11.22 -4.73 3.33
N GLY A 240 10.39 -5.77 3.47
CA GLY A 240 10.48 -6.70 4.59
C GLY A 240 11.85 -7.37 4.71
N ASN A 241 12.43 -7.82 3.59
CA ASN A 241 13.77 -8.43 3.59
C ASN A 241 14.89 -7.42 3.77
N ARG A 242 14.77 -6.19 3.25
CA ARG A 242 15.72 -5.11 3.51
C ARG A 242 15.71 -4.70 4.98
N MET A 243 14.53 -4.63 5.60
CA MET A 243 14.40 -4.31 7.01
C MET A 243 15.11 -5.34 7.91
N LYS A 244 15.08 -6.63 7.56
CA LYS A 244 15.83 -7.69 8.28
C LYS A 244 17.35 -7.47 8.30
N GLN A 245 17.89 -6.66 7.39
CA GLN A 245 19.31 -6.35 7.28
C GLN A 245 19.66 -4.96 7.84
N TYR A 246 18.69 -4.26 8.42
CA TYR A 246 18.92 -2.94 8.99
C TYR A 246 19.84 -3.02 10.22
N GLU A 247 20.87 -2.18 10.26
CA GLU A 247 21.92 -2.27 11.29
C GLU A 247 21.42 -1.97 12.71
N CYS A 248 20.39 -1.12 12.83
CA CYS A 248 19.85 -0.67 14.11
C CYS A 248 18.55 -1.41 14.49
N LEU A 249 18.45 -2.70 14.18
CA LEU A 249 17.38 -3.53 14.74
C LEU A 249 17.60 -3.79 16.23
N THR A 250 16.52 -3.79 17.01
CA THR A 250 16.55 -4.12 18.45
C THR A 250 15.47 -5.14 18.80
N ASN A 251 15.78 -5.98 19.80
CA ASN A 251 14.79 -6.87 20.45
C ASN A 251 14.14 -6.21 21.67
N ASP A 252 14.68 -5.08 22.16
CA ASP A 252 14.09 -4.27 23.23
C ASP A 252 13.29 -3.13 22.60
N SER A 253 11.96 -3.29 22.54
CA SER A 253 11.03 -2.31 21.95
C SER A 253 11.05 -0.96 22.69
N SER A 254 11.53 -0.89 23.94
CA SER A 254 11.64 0.38 24.66
C SER A 254 12.77 1.29 24.18
N LEU A 255 13.72 0.76 23.40
CA LEU A 255 14.77 1.54 22.74
C LEU A 255 14.36 2.04 21.35
N ALA A 256 13.31 1.45 20.77
CA ALA A 256 12.94 1.68 19.38
C ALA A 256 12.33 3.07 19.17
N ALA A 257 12.84 3.78 18.16
CA ALA A 257 12.27 5.03 17.68
C ALA A 257 11.04 4.80 16.80
N ALA A 258 10.96 3.62 16.15
CA ALA A 258 9.82 3.20 15.35
C ALA A 258 9.65 1.69 15.39
N ILE A 259 8.43 1.24 15.11
CA ILE A 259 8.03 -0.16 15.16
C ILE A 259 7.55 -0.59 13.77
N PHE A 260 8.29 -1.52 13.16
CA PHE A 260 7.92 -2.07 11.87
C PHE A 260 6.93 -3.21 12.02
N VAL A 261 5.83 -3.14 11.27
CA VAL A 261 4.80 -4.18 11.17
C VAL A 261 5.00 -4.92 9.83
N PRO A 262 5.60 -6.12 9.81
CA PRO A 262 5.90 -6.86 8.58
C PRO A 262 4.66 -7.58 8.02
N PHE A 263 3.59 -6.83 7.74
CA PHE A 263 2.37 -7.34 7.09
C PHE A 263 2.46 -7.11 5.58
N TYR A 264 2.31 -8.15 4.77
CA TYR A 264 2.31 -8.01 3.31
C TYR A 264 0.94 -7.59 2.79
N ALA A 265 0.55 -6.35 3.12
CA ALA A 265 -0.76 -5.78 2.85
C ALA A 265 -1.12 -5.82 1.35
N GLY A 266 -0.17 -5.50 0.47
CA GLY A 266 -0.38 -5.51 -0.98
C GLY A 266 -0.70 -6.90 -1.50
N PHE A 267 -0.02 -7.92 -0.99
CA PHE A 267 -0.26 -9.33 -1.36
C PHE A 267 -1.53 -9.90 -0.75
N ASP A 268 -1.89 -9.49 0.47
CA ASP A 268 -3.16 -9.84 1.09
C ASP A 268 -4.34 -9.37 0.25
N ILE A 269 -4.43 -8.08 -0.06
CA ILE A 269 -5.56 -7.55 -0.82
C ILE A 269 -5.60 -8.09 -2.25
N ALA A 270 -4.45 -8.27 -2.90
CA ALA A 270 -4.37 -8.77 -4.27
C ALA A 270 -5.01 -10.16 -4.46
N ARG A 271 -4.95 -11.02 -3.44
CA ARG A 271 -5.59 -12.35 -3.46
C ARG A 271 -7.11 -12.29 -3.54
N TYR A 272 -7.70 -11.23 -2.99
CA TYR A 272 -9.13 -11.17 -2.72
C TYR A 272 -9.85 -10.03 -3.44
N LEU A 273 -9.15 -9.23 -4.26
CA LEU A 273 -9.76 -8.09 -4.96
C LEU A 273 -10.87 -8.49 -5.96
N TRP A 274 -10.86 -9.72 -6.48
CA TRP A 274 -11.80 -10.17 -7.52
C TRP A 274 -12.54 -11.44 -7.11
N GLY A 275 -13.87 -11.41 -7.19
CA GLY A 275 -14.71 -12.60 -6.97
C GLY A 275 -14.84 -13.04 -5.51
N TYR A 276 -14.31 -12.27 -4.55
CA TYR A 276 -14.47 -12.52 -3.13
C TYR A 276 -15.35 -11.46 -2.47
N ASN A 277 -16.06 -11.90 -1.44
CA ASN A 277 -16.86 -11.00 -0.62
C ASN A 277 -15.99 -10.06 0.23
N VAL A 278 -16.58 -8.94 0.66
CA VAL A 278 -15.88 -7.92 1.43
C VAL A 278 -15.41 -8.43 2.80
N SER A 279 -16.14 -9.38 3.38
CA SER A 279 -15.74 -10.05 4.62
C SER A 279 -14.38 -10.76 4.48
N THR A 280 -14.15 -11.46 3.37
CA THR A 280 -12.86 -12.11 3.09
C THR A 280 -11.76 -11.08 2.88
N ARG A 281 -12.06 -10.00 2.14
CA ARG A 281 -11.10 -8.92 1.83
C ARG A 281 -10.64 -8.16 3.07
N ASP A 282 -11.50 -8.03 4.07
CA ASP A 282 -11.22 -7.31 5.31
C ASP A 282 -10.62 -8.20 6.42
N ALA A 283 -10.73 -9.53 6.30
CA ALA A 283 -10.44 -10.49 7.37
C ALA A 283 -9.02 -10.33 7.96
N ALA A 284 -7.99 -10.28 7.11
CA ALA A 284 -6.61 -10.15 7.59
C ALA A 284 -6.34 -8.76 8.19
N SER A 285 -6.93 -7.70 7.63
CA SER A 285 -6.80 -6.33 8.14
C SER A 285 -7.40 -6.19 9.54
N LEU A 286 -8.60 -6.74 9.74
CA LEU A 286 -9.26 -6.78 11.04
C LEU A 286 -8.45 -7.60 12.07
N ALA A 287 -7.98 -8.77 11.64
CA ALA A 287 -7.23 -9.67 12.51
C ALA A 287 -5.83 -9.10 12.89
N LEU A 288 -5.20 -8.36 11.98
CA LEU A 288 -3.93 -7.67 12.24
C LEU A 288 -4.11 -6.58 13.30
N VAL A 289 -5.12 -5.73 13.14
CA VAL A 289 -5.41 -4.65 14.08
C VAL A 289 -5.73 -5.20 15.47
N ASP A 290 -6.57 -6.24 15.56
CA ASP A 290 -6.86 -6.91 16.83
C ASP A 290 -5.59 -7.47 17.49
N TRP A 291 -4.68 -8.06 16.70
CA TRP A 291 -3.41 -8.58 17.21
C TRP A 291 -2.49 -7.46 17.73
N LEU A 292 -2.35 -6.38 16.97
CA LEU A 292 -1.50 -5.22 17.29
C LEU A 292 -1.96 -4.53 18.57
N MET A 293 -3.26 -4.27 18.69
CA MET A 293 -3.84 -3.57 19.84
C MET A 293 -3.65 -4.32 21.18
N LYS A 294 -3.40 -5.64 21.12
CA LYS A 294 -3.10 -6.48 22.28
C LYS A 294 -1.63 -6.45 22.70
N ARG A 295 -0.74 -5.86 21.89
CA ARG A 295 0.70 -5.77 22.18
C ARG A 295 0.99 -4.63 23.18
N PRO A 296 1.95 -4.80 24.11
CA PRO A 296 2.36 -3.72 25.00
C PRO A 296 2.92 -2.52 24.23
N GLU A 297 3.62 -2.76 23.11
CA GLU A 297 4.14 -1.74 22.21
C GLU A 297 3.06 -0.75 21.74
N TRP A 298 1.87 -1.27 21.38
CA TRP A 298 0.77 -0.45 20.88
C TRP A 298 0.30 0.59 21.89
N ARG A 299 0.32 0.25 23.19
CA ARG A 299 -0.19 1.10 24.27
C ARG A 299 0.67 2.34 24.51
N ILE A 300 1.91 2.36 24.02
CA ILE A 300 2.86 3.45 24.29
C ILE A 300 2.46 4.72 23.53
N MET A 301 2.24 4.62 22.22
CA MET A 301 1.86 5.75 21.37
C MET A 301 0.56 5.54 20.59
N GLY A 302 -0.21 4.50 20.91
CA GLY A 302 -1.48 4.20 20.26
C GLY A 302 -1.35 3.88 18.77
N GLY A 303 -0.21 3.35 18.34
CA GLY A 303 0.10 3.02 16.94
C GLY A 303 0.85 4.11 16.16
N LYS A 304 1.07 5.31 16.71
CA LYS A 304 1.75 6.42 16.00
C LYS A 304 3.23 6.20 15.69
N ASP A 305 3.86 5.33 16.45
CA ASP A 305 5.21 4.81 16.28
C ASP A 305 5.27 3.57 15.38
N HIS A 306 4.11 3.04 14.94
CA HIS A 306 4.04 1.88 14.08
C HIS A 306 3.98 2.28 12.61
N PHE A 307 4.72 1.55 11.78
CA PHE A 307 4.64 1.70 10.34
C PHE A 307 4.67 0.36 9.61
N LEU A 308 4.05 0.34 8.43
CA LEU A 308 4.01 -0.81 7.52
C LEU A 308 4.20 -0.35 6.08
N VAL A 309 4.45 -1.31 5.18
CA VAL A 309 4.54 -1.08 3.73
C VAL A 309 3.46 -1.90 3.05
N GLY A 310 2.76 -1.28 2.09
CA GLY A 310 1.83 -1.96 1.20
C GLY A 310 2.24 -1.73 -0.24
N GLY A 311 2.51 -2.79 -0.98
CA GLY A 311 2.97 -2.72 -2.37
C GLY A 311 1.89 -2.46 -3.39
N ARG A 312 0.89 -1.68 -3.00
CA ARG A 312 -0.25 -1.27 -3.82
C ARG A 312 -0.60 0.19 -3.53
N ILE A 313 -1.53 0.72 -4.33
CA ILE A 313 -2.00 2.09 -4.21
C ILE A 313 -2.91 2.24 -2.99
N THR A 314 -2.97 3.43 -2.39
CA THR A 314 -3.79 3.73 -1.20
C THR A 314 -5.26 3.32 -1.36
N TRP A 315 -5.80 3.40 -2.58
CA TRP A 315 -7.21 3.10 -2.88
C TRP A 315 -7.56 1.62 -2.70
N ASP A 316 -6.58 0.73 -2.79
CA ASP A 316 -6.77 -0.70 -2.51
C ASP A 316 -7.06 -0.95 -1.03
N PHE A 317 -6.78 0.01 -0.15
CA PHE A 317 -6.92 -0.11 1.30
C PHE A 317 -7.98 0.83 1.90
N ARG A 318 -8.77 1.51 1.05
CA ARG A 318 -9.72 2.57 1.43
C ARG A 318 -11.13 2.31 0.89
N ARG A 319 -11.66 1.12 1.10
CA ARG A 319 -13.06 0.80 0.77
C ARG A 319 -14.03 1.54 1.70
N LEU A 320 -14.91 2.38 1.15
CA LEU A 320 -15.76 3.29 1.93
C LEU A 320 -17.01 2.64 2.54
N THR A 321 -17.70 1.78 1.78
CA THR A 321 -18.98 1.18 2.23
C THR A 321 -18.82 -0.32 2.50
N ASP A 322 -19.91 -1.03 2.80
CA ASP A 322 -19.96 -2.51 2.89
C ASP A 322 -20.58 -3.19 1.67
N GLN A 323 -20.68 -2.46 0.56
CA GLN A 323 -21.17 -3.03 -0.69
C GLN A 323 -20.13 -3.96 -1.32
N GLU A 324 -20.59 -5.13 -1.76
CA GLU A 324 -19.75 -6.17 -2.38
C GLU A 324 -19.08 -5.70 -3.68
N THR A 325 -19.71 -4.76 -4.38
CA THR A 325 -19.20 -4.17 -5.63
C THR A 325 -18.07 -3.17 -5.40
N ASP A 326 -17.86 -2.69 -4.17
CA ASP A 326 -16.85 -1.68 -3.89
C ASP A 326 -15.42 -2.25 -3.96
N TRP A 327 -14.47 -1.41 -4.33
CA TRP A 327 -13.05 -1.74 -4.48
C TRP A 327 -12.24 -1.65 -3.17
N GLY A 328 -11.16 -2.43 -3.05
CA GLY A 328 -10.23 -2.46 -1.91
C GLY A 328 -10.68 -3.19 -0.63
N ASN A 329 -9.92 -3.08 0.45
CA ASN A 329 -10.35 -3.45 1.79
C ASN A 329 -10.46 -2.20 2.67
N LYS A 330 -10.80 -2.38 3.95
CA LYS A 330 -10.98 -1.28 4.90
C LYS A 330 -9.74 -0.92 5.71
N LEU A 331 -8.57 -1.50 5.45
CA LEU A 331 -7.38 -1.39 6.30
C LEU A 331 -7.11 0.05 6.75
N LEU A 332 -6.97 1.01 5.82
CA LEU A 332 -6.66 2.40 6.13
C LEU A 332 -7.85 3.20 6.71
N PHE A 333 -9.04 2.62 6.77
CA PHE A 333 -10.19 3.17 7.47
C PHE A 333 -10.44 2.57 8.85
N LEU A 334 -9.76 1.47 9.23
CA LEU A 334 -9.82 0.96 10.59
C LEU A 334 -9.26 2.01 11.57
N PRO A 335 -9.95 2.30 12.69
CA PRO A 335 -9.52 3.35 13.63
C PRO A 335 -8.08 3.20 14.13
N ALA A 336 -7.63 1.97 14.36
CA ALA A 336 -6.25 1.69 14.77
C ALA A 336 -5.24 1.97 13.66
N ALA A 337 -5.53 1.55 12.43
CA ALA A 337 -4.63 1.74 11.29
C ALA A 337 -4.48 3.21 10.88
N ARG A 338 -5.49 4.05 11.15
CA ARG A 338 -5.38 5.51 10.98
C ARG A 338 -4.30 6.15 11.86
N ASN A 339 -3.93 5.50 12.95
CA ASN A 339 -2.84 5.97 13.80
C ASN A 339 -1.45 5.52 13.31
N MET A 340 -1.38 4.51 12.45
CA MET A 340 -0.10 4.03 11.90
C MET A 340 0.30 4.82 10.65
N SER A 341 1.60 4.82 10.35
CA SER A 341 2.12 5.30 9.07
C SER A 341 2.20 4.16 8.06
N MET A 342 1.62 4.32 6.87
CA MET A 342 1.68 3.30 5.82
C MET A 342 2.44 3.82 4.60
N LEU A 343 3.54 3.17 4.24
CA LEU A 343 4.22 3.45 2.98
C LEU A 343 3.49 2.70 1.86
N VAL A 344 2.99 3.42 0.86
CA VAL A 344 2.21 2.88 -0.27
C VAL A 344 2.80 3.38 -1.58
N VAL A 345 2.49 2.70 -2.68
CA VAL A 345 3.10 3.10 -3.96
C VAL A 345 2.51 4.41 -4.50
N GLU A 346 1.23 4.64 -4.23
CA GLU A 346 0.56 5.91 -4.50
C GLU A 346 -0.21 6.34 -3.27
N SER A 347 0.13 7.49 -2.69
CA SER A 347 -0.51 8.03 -1.50
C SER A 347 -1.75 8.84 -1.81
N SER A 348 -2.63 8.95 -0.83
CA SER A 348 -3.83 9.75 -0.90
C SER A 348 -3.48 11.25 -0.78
N PRO A 349 -4.01 12.12 -1.65
CA PRO A 349 -3.82 13.56 -1.53
C PRO A 349 -4.62 14.19 -0.37
N TRP A 350 -5.51 13.43 0.27
CA TRP A 350 -6.44 13.93 1.31
C TRP A 350 -6.21 13.34 2.70
N HIS A 351 -5.31 12.37 2.84
CA HIS A 351 -5.09 11.64 4.09
C HIS A 351 -3.61 11.73 4.47
N GLY A 352 -3.32 11.90 5.76
CA GLY A 352 -1.96 12.18 6.23
C GLY A 352 -1.21 10.98 6.82
N ASN A 353 -1.82 9.79 6.80
CA ASN A 353 -1.26 8.59 7.44
C ASN A 353 -0.68 7.59 6.43
N ASP A 354 -0.71 7.91 5.14
CA ASP A 354 -0.05 7.14 4.08
C ASP A 354 0.91 8.01 3.25
N PHE A 355 2.04 7.42 2.86
CA PHE A 355 3.15 8.11 2.21
C PHE A 355 3.58 7.38 0.95
N GLY A 356 3.69 8.12 -0.15
CA GLY A 356 4.07 7.58 -1.45
C GLY A 356 5.54 7.16 -1.49
N ILE A 357 5.80 5.91 -1.86
CA ILE A 357 7.13 5.39 -2.20
C ILE A 357 7.14 4.93 -3.67
N PRO A 358 8.27 5.01 -4.39
CA PRO A 358 8.29 4.62 -5.79
C PRO A 358 7.97 3.13 -5.97
N TYR A 359 7.39 2.79 -7.12
CA TYR A 359 7.35 1.40 -7.58
C TYR A 359 8.77 0.80 -7.58
N PRO A 360 8.95 -0.46 -7.15
CA PRO A 360 10.23 -1.13 -7.29
C PRO A 360 10.56 -1.25 -8.78
N THR A 361 11.81 -0.96 -9.11
CA THR A 361 12.31 -1.05 -10.49
C THR A 361 13.05 -2.36 -10.73
N TYR A 362 13.50 -2.61 -11.96
CA TYR A 362 14.31 -3.77 -12.29
C TYR A 362 15.77 -3.63 -11.83
N PHE A 363 16.22 -2.41 -11.50
CA PHE A 363 17.60 -2.13 -11.13
C PHE A 363 17.74 -1.95 -9.62
N HIS A 364 18.49 -2.86 -8.99
CA HIS A 364 18.78 -2.93 -7.55
C HIS A 364 20.29 -2.96 -7.34
N PRO A 365 20.97 -1.81 -7.45
CA PRO A 365 22.42 -1.74 -7.30
C PRO A 365 22.84 -2.13 -5.88
N ALA A 366 23.94 -2.86 -5.76
CA ALA A 366 24.50 -3.21 -4.46
C ALA A 366 25.35 -2.08 -3.86
N LYS A 367 25.87 -1.18 -4.72
CA LYS A 367 26.79 -0.10 -4.36
C LYS A 367 26.54 1.14 -5.20
N ASP A 368 26.87 2.31 -4.67
CA ASP A 368 26.75 3.59 -5.38
C ASP A 368 27.55 3.61 -6.70
N ALA A 369 28.69 2.91 -6.75
CA ALA A 369 29.49 2.78 -7.96
C ALA A 369 28.71 2.18 -9.15
N GLU A 370 27.78 1.26 -8.91
CA GLU A 370 26.92 0.66 -9.95
C GLU A 370 25.91 1.68 -10.47
N VAL A 371 25.37 2.54 -9.59
CA VAL A 371 24.51 3.67 -10.00
C VAL A 371 25.30 4.64 -10.89
N PHE A 372 26.50 5.03 -10.47
CA PHE A 372 27.33 5.95 -11.25
C PHE A 372 27.75 5.34 -12.60
N ALA A 373 28.08 4.05 -12.64
CA ALA A 373 28.39 3.35 -13.87
C ALA A 373 27.20 3.38 -14.84
N TRP A 374 26.00 3.05 -14.36
CA TRP A 374 24.78 3.12 -15.17
C TRP A 374 24.49 4.54 -15.67
N GLN A 375 24.55 5.55 -14.80
CA GLN A 375 24.34 6.94 -15.18
C GLN A 375 25.37 7.43 -16.22
N ASN A 376 26.65 7.07 -16.05
CA ASN A 376 27.71 7.40 -16.99
C ASN A 376 27.47 6.77 -18.36
N ARG A 377 27.03 5.51 -18.41
CA ARG A 377 26.63 4.85 -19.66
C ARG A 377 25.46 5.59 -20.30
N MET A 378 24.39 5.84 -19.55
CA MET A 378 23.19 6.51 -20.05
C MET A 378 23.46 7.95 -20.52
N ARG A 379 24.45 8.66 -19.96
CA ARG A 379 24.85 10.01 -20.41
C ARG A 379 25.63 10.01 -21.74
N LYS A 380 26.34 8.93 -22.05
CA LYS A 380 27.14 8.78 -23.28
C LYS A 380 26.35 8.26 -24.47
N LEU A 381 25.15 7.72 -24.24
CA LEU A 381 24.28 7.24 -25.32
C LEU A 381 23.70 8.42 -26.10
N GLU A 382 23.92 8.44 -27.41
CA GLU A 382 23.23 9.38 -28.31
C GLU A 382 21.74 9.04 -28.36
N ARG A 383 20.90 10.02 -27.98
CA ARG A 383 19.44 9.88 -28.05
C ARG A 383 18.90 10.74 -29.18
N LYS A 384 18.36 10.08 -30.22
CA LYS A 384 17.68 10.77 -31.33
C LYS A 384 16.32 11.35 -30.92
N ILE A 385 15.72 10.82 -29.85
CA ILE A 385 14.41 11.21 -29.34
C ILE A 385 14.54 11.47 -27.85
N SER A 386 14.04 12.62 -27.39
CA SER A 386 13.95 12.96 -25.97
C SER A 386 12.58 12.57 -25.42
N PHE A 387 12.56 11.90 -24.27
CA PHE A 387 11.34 11.58 -23.53
C PHE A 387 11.32 12.42 -22.25
N LEU A 388 10.15 12.96 -21.90
CA LEU A 388 9.91 13.64 -20.63
C LEU A 388 8.87 12.84 -19.85
N PHE A 389 9.24 12.38 -18.65
CA PHE A 389 8.28 11.84 -17.69
C PHE A 389 7.78 12.97 -16.80
N ARG A 390 6.46 13.27 -16.85
CA ARG A 390 5.82 14.26 -15.98
C ARG A 390 5.26 13.54 -14.74
N GLY A 391 6.00 13.58 -13.64
CA GLY A 391 5.47 13.25 -12.31
C GLY A 391 4.79 14.46 -11.69
N CYS A 392 3.68 14.27 -10.97
CA CYS A 392 3.04 15.34 -10.22
C CYS A 392 3.85 15.61 -8.94
N THR A 393 4.15 16.89 -8.64
CA THR A 393 4.82 17.25 -7.38
C THR A 393 3.88 16.96 -6.20
N PRO A 394 4.36 16.36 -5.09
CA PRO A 394 3.60 16.30 -3.86
C PRO A 394 3.18 17.72 -3.46
N SER A 395 1.89 17.94 -3.21
CA SER A 395 1.42 19.21 -2.67
C SER A 395 2.12 19.47 -1.34
N ARG A 396 2.94 20.52 -1.33
CA ARG A 396 3.76 21.05 -0.22
C ARG A 396 3.19 20.78 1.17
N GLN A 397 3.95 20.07 2.01
CA GLN A 397 4.04 20.47 3.42
C GLN A 397 4.88 21.77 3.48
N PRO A 398 4.56 22.72 4.37
CA PRO A 398 5.26 24.00 4.43
C PRO A 398 6.67 23.77 4.98
N GLN A 399 7.64 23.61 4.08
CA GLN A 399 9.03 23.84 4.39
C GLN A 399 9.26 25.34 4.32
N ILE A 400 9.74 25.88 5.44
CA ILE A 400 10.18 27.26 5.59
C ILE A 400 11.32 27.47 4.59
N ASP A 401 11.09 28.33 3.58
CA ASP A 401 12.18 28.95 2.82
C ASP A 401 12.99 29.81 3.80
N PRO A 402 14.32 29.75 3.72
CA PRO A 402 14.96 30.82 2.98
C PRO A 402 16.05 30.29 2.06
N TRP A 403 16.05 30.74 0.81
CA TRP A 403 17.08 31.63 0.24
C TRP A 403 16.94 31.58 -1.29
N ALA A 404 16.40 32.68 -1.80
CA ALA A 404 16.63 33.13 -3.17
C ALA A 404 18.09 33.60 -3.32
N ASP A 405 18.47 33.80 -4.59
CA ASP A 405 19.73 34.37 -5.09
C ASP A 405 20.84 33.36 -5.43
N HIS A 406 20.82 32.85 -6.68
CA HIS A 406 21.70 33.33 -7.77
C HIS A 406 21.40 32.63 -9.10
#